data_AF-A0A2N6BBW1-F1
#
_entry.id   AF-A0A2N6BBW1-F1
#
_cell.length_a   1.000
_cell.length_b   1.000
_cell.length_c   1.000
_cell.angle_alpha   90.00
_cell.angle_beta   90.00
_cell.angle_gamma   90.00
#
_symmetry.space_group_name_H-M   'P 1'
#
loop_
_entity.id
_entity.type
_entity.pdbx_description
1 polymer ?
#
loop_
_entity_poly.entity_id
_entity_poly.type
_entity_poly.pdbx_seq_one_letter_code
_entity_poly.pdbx_strand_id
1 'polypeptide(L)'
;MRISRKLLIGLSGLGFAVALLITGCVDNVKNDVAGKISGKPLSYADVSFDHSPHEDMDCKGCHAYGATEGEEISANNLPAMDICVTCHKEGGDAPSECSTCHSEVDIAKAPADHTNGWERIHGTQALFSNSCNWCHDETTCSDCHATERPMSHTPTWARSGHGREADFDRKQCDTCHQADECSRCHQVKPFSHYGAGFRFAGGHADLIAKRGGTRSCRVCHEPDLCSTCHSN
;
A
#
# COMPACT_ATOMS: atom_id res chain seq x y z
N MET A 1 -51.99 17.22 23.77
CA MET A 1 -52.94 18.35 23.78
C MET A 1 -53.03 18.91 25.20
N ARG A 2 -52.73 20.21 25.35
CA ARG A 2 -52.87 21.09 26.53
C ARG A 2 -52.03 20.85 27.80
N ILE A 3 -51.19 21.86 28.01
CA ILE A 3 -50.42 22.29 29.18
C ILE A 3 -51.38 22.74 30.31
N SER A 4 -50.99 22.59 31.58
CA SER A 4 -51.27 23.64 32.60
C SER A 4 -50.32 23.57 33.80
N ARG A 5 -49.72 24.74 34.08
CA ARG A 5 -48.82 25.10 35.18
C ARG A 5 -49.61 25.40 36.47
N LYS A 6 -48.99 25.16 37.63
CA LYS A 6 -48.99 25.99 38.87
C LYS A 6 -47.73 25.58 39.65
N LEU A 7 -46.66 26.36 39.83
CA LEU A 7 -46.42 27.70 40.40
C LEU A 7 -46.53 27.79 41.93
N LEU A 8 -45.33 27.83 42.54
CA LEU A 8 -44.82 28.57 43.72
C LEU A 8 -45.25 28.21 45.17
N ILE A 9 -44.20 28.17 46.01
CA ILE A 9 -43.97 28.77 47.36
C ILE A 9 -43.25 27.69 48.22
N GLY A 10 -42.16 27.89 48.95
CA GLY A 10 -41.34 29.05 49.26
C GLY A 10 -40.20 28.65 50.24
N LEU A 11 -39.21 29.54 50.36
CA LEU A 11 -38.35 29.83 51.52
C LEU A 11 -37.78 28.70 52.38
N SER A 12 -36.45 28.57 52.43
CA SER A 12 -35.59 28.96 53.57
C SER A 12 -34.28 28.16 53.55
N GLY A 13 -33.17 28.85 53.85
CA GLY A 13 -31.82 28.45 53.44
C GLY A 13 -31.13 27.37 54.28
N LEU A 14 -29.93 27.00 53.84
CA LEU A 14 -28.83 26.55 54.67
C LEU A 14 -27.53 26.68 53.85
N GLY A 15 -26.46 27.09 54.53
CA GLY A 15 -25.21 27.58 53.93
C GLY A 15 -24.43 26.54 53.11
N PHE A 16 -23.82 27.03 52.04
CA PHE A 16 -22.80 26.32 51.28
C PHE A 16 -21.44 26.46 51.98
N ALA A 17 -20.97 25.38 52.57
CA ALA A 17 -19.56 25.14 52.83
C ALA A 17 -19.25 23.70 52.41
N VAL A 18 -18.92 23.52 51.13
CA VAL A 18 -18.40 22.24 50.62
C VAL A 18 -16.90 22.42 50.48
N ALA A 19 -16.17 21.89 51.45
CA ALA A 19 -14.75 21.61 51.32
C ALA A 19 -14.58 20.50 50.27
N LEU A 20 -14.04 20.84 49.09
CA LEU A 20 -13.56 19.85 48.13
C LEU A 20 -12.11 19.49 48.47
N LEU A 21 -11.94 18.51 49.35
CA LEU A 21 -10.75 17.66 49.34
C LEU A 21 -11.08 16.46 48.47
N ILE A 22 -10.62 16.49 47.21
CA ILE A 22 -10.49 15.27 46.41
C ILE A 22 -9.05 15.25 45.91
N THR A 23 -8.18 14.68 46.74
CA THR A 23 -7.05 13.88 46.27
C THR A 23 -7.61 12.80 45.35
N GLY A 24 -7.47 13.00 44.05
CA GLY A 24 -7.75 12.02 43.01
C GLY A 24 -6.55 11.96 42.11
N CYS A 25 -5.92 10.78 42.05
CA CYS A 25 -4.79 10.45 41.22
C CYS A 25 -4.97 10.98 39.79
N VAL A 26 -3.91 11.56 39.25
CA VAL A 26 -3.78 11.76 37.81
C VAL A 26 -3.79 10.37 37.21
N ASP A 27 -4.93 9.96 36.65
CA ASP A 27 -5.00 8.77 35.82
C ASP A 27 -4.03 8.99 34.66
N ASN A 28 -3.03 8.13 34.64
CA ASN A 28 -2.03 8.01 33.62
C ASN A 28 -2.78 7.68 32.31
N VAL A 29 -3.08 8.71 31.51
CA VAL A 29 -3.62 8.52 30.17
C VAL A 29 -2.54 7.79 29.38
N LYS A 30 -2.63 6.46 29.35
CA LYS A 30 -2.03 5.66 28.29
C LYS A 30 -2.64 6.20 27.01
N ASN A 31 -1.87 7.01 26.29
CA ASN A 31 -2.19 7.38 24.93
C ASN A 31 -2.17 6.07 24.12
N ASP A 32 -3.32 5.44 24.01
CA ASP A 32 -3.61 4.44 22.99
C ASP A 32 -3.58 5.15 21.63
N VAL A 33 -2.38 5.39 21.12
CA VAL A 33 -2.16 5.48 19.67
C VAL A 33 -2.13 4.05 19.15
N ALA A 34 -3.27 3.37 19.24
CA ALA A 34 -3.55 2.16 18.51
C ALA A 34 -3.84 2.53 17.04
N GLY A 35 -2.87 3.15 16.38
CA GLY A 35 -2.68 2.97 14.95
C GLY A 35 -2.07 1.58 14.81
N LYS A 36 -2.82 0.65 14.23
CA LYS A 36 -2.34 -0.68 13.89
C LYS A 36 -1.16 -0.52 12.94
N ILE A 37 0.07 -0.62 13.44
CA ILE A 37 1.27 -0.37 12.65
C ILE A 37 1.46 -1.55 11.69
N SER A 38 1.14 -1.36 10.40
CA SER A 38 1.80 -2.10 9.33
C SER A 38 3.13 -1.39 9.05
N GLY A 39 4.26 -2.08 9.21
CA GLY A 39 5.59 -1.51 8.99
C GLY A 39 6.41 -1.26 10.26
N LYS A 40 7.65 -0.79 10.05
CA LYS A 40 8.75 -0.61 11.02
C LYS A 40 8.30 -0.37 12.47
N PRO A 41 8.89 -1.02 13.48
CA PRO A 41 8.63 -0.66 14.87
C PRO A 41 8.90 0.84 15.07
N LEU A 42 7.93 1.54 15.69
CA LEU A 42 7.96 2.99 15.88
C LEU A 42 9.07 3.45 16.87
N SER A 43 9.85 2.52 17.42
CA SER A 43 10.90 2.77 18.40
C SER A 43 11.83 1.55 18.52
N TYR A 44 12.86 1.68 19.36
CA TYR A 44 13.74 0.59 19.81
C TYR A 44 13.08 -0.30 20.88
N ALA A 45 11.78 -0.16 21.16
CA ALA A 45 11.12 -0.92 22.23
C ALA A 45 11.17 -2.44 21.99
N ASP A 46 11.28 -2.84 20.74
CA ASP A 46 11.40 -4.23 20.33
C ASP A 46 12.86 -4.71 20.24
N VAL A 47 13.84 -3.81 20.36
CA VAL A 47 15.25 -4.11 20.13
C VAL A 47 15.95 -4.34 21.47
N SER A 48 16.52 -5.52 21.64
CA SER A 48 17.46 -5.84 22.71
C SER A 48 18.89 -5.56 22.26
N PHE A 49 19.66 -4.86 23.10
CA PHE A 49 21.07 -4.56 22.87
C PHE A 49 21.84 -4.54 24.18
N ASP A 50 23.04 -5.13 24.18
CA ASP A 50 23.97 -5.15 25.32
C ASP A 50 25.29 -4.48 24.93
N HIS A 51 25.74 -3.52 25.75
CA HIS A 51 27.00 -2.81 25.56
C HIS A 51 28.21 -3.65 25.99
N SER A 52 28.06 -4.59 26.93
CA SER A 52 29.19 -5.38 27.45
C SER A 52 29.95 -6.15 26.37
N PRO A 53 29.32 -6.86 25.42
CA PRO A 53 30.05 -7.53 24.34
C PRO A 53 30.63 -6.57 23.28
N HIS A 54 30.32 -5.28 23.35
CA HIS A 54 30.75 -4.26 22.39
C HIS A 54 31.71 -3.23 23.01
N GLU A 55 32.24 -3.49 24.21
CA GLU A 55 33.02 -2.51 25.00
C GLU A 55 34.35 -2.10 24.36
N ASP A 56 34.94 -2.97 23.53
CA ASP A 56 36.19 -2.70 22.81
C ASP A 56 36.00 -1.83 21.56
N MET A 57 34.75 -1.47 21.22
CA MET A 57 34.44 -0.60 20.08
C MET A 57 34.50 0.88 20.45
N ASP A 58 34.94 1.71 19.49
CA ASP A 58 34.84 3.16 19.66
C ASP A 58 33.35 3.58 19.71
N CYS A 59 32.99 4.44 20.66
CA CYS A 59 31.60 4.89 20.86
C CYS A 59 30.99 5.52 19.59
N LYS A 60 31.82 6.18 18.78
CA LYS A 60 31.39 6.81 17.52
C LYS A 60 31.24 5.80 16.39
N GLY A 61 31.66 4.57 16.59
CA GLY A 61 31.38 3.44 15.70
C GLY A 61 29.88 3.14 15.62
N CYS A 62 29.14 3.40 16.70
CA CYS A 62 27.69 3.23 16.72
C CYS A 62 26.92 4.57 16.76
N HIS A 63 27.38 5.54 17.55
CA HIS A 63 26.64 6.78 17.74
C HIS A 63 27.17 7.92 16.86
N ALA A 64 26.28 8.63 16.16
CA ALA A 64 26.66 9.74 15.28
C ALA A 64 27.26 10.94 16.04
N TYR A 65 27.96 11.82 15.30
CA TYR A 65 28.67 12.99 15.84
C TYR A 65 27.74 13.92 16.65
N GLY A 66 28.00 14.03 17.96
CA GLY A 66 27.18 14.76 18.95
C GLY A 66 26.73 13.90 20.14
N ALA A 67 26.82 12.58 20.01
CA ALA A 67 26.46 11.58 21.01
C ALA A 67 27.22 11.65 22.33
N THR A 68 28.46 12.13 22.28
CA THR A 68 29.41 12.05 23.40
C THR A 68 29.30 13.25 24.33
N GLU A 69 28.38 14.19 24.06
CA GLU A 69 28.23 15.45 24.81
C GLU A 69 26.81 15.66 25.38
N GLY A 70 25.98 14.61 25.42
CA GLY A 70 24.64 14.65 26.02
C GLY A 70 24.58 13.96 27.38
N GLU A 71 23.88 14.56 28.34
CA GLU A 71 23.58 13.93 29.64
C GLU A 71 22.40 12.95 29.57
N GLU A 72 21.69 12.88 28.43
CA GLU A 72 20.50 12.02 28.25
C GLU A 72 20.46 11.27 26.91
N ILE A 73 19.78 10.13 26.93
CA ILE A 73 19.51 9.29 25.75
C ILE A 73 18.48 10.02 24.88
N SER A 74 18.88 10.37 23.66
CA SER A 74 17.98 10.93 22.64
C SER A 74 17.75 9.91 21.52
N ALA A 75 16.50 9.80 21.02
CA ALA A 75 16.18 8.97 19.86
C ALA A 75 16.99 9.37 18.61
N ASN A 76 17.40 10.63 18.51
CA ASN A 76 18.25 11.13 17.42
C ASN A 76 19.69 10.60 17.49
N ASN A 77 20.08 10.04 18.64
CA ASN A 77 21.42 9.57 18.91
C ASN A 77 21.54 8.04 18.92
N LEU A 78 20.46 7.33 18.62
CA LEU A 78 20.47 5.87 18.58
C LEU A 78 20.93 5.38 17.19
N PRO A 79 21.78 4.34 17.13
CA PRO A 79 22.26 3.79 15.87
C PRO A 79 21.12 3.20 15.06
N ALA A 80 21.11 3.43 13.75
CA ALA A 80 20.19 2.72 12.87
C ALA A 80 20.63 1.24 12.71
N MET A 81 19.68 0.38 12.34
CA MET A 81 19.89 -1.08 12.23
C MET A 81 21.04 -1.44 11.28
N ASP A 82 21.25 -0.63 10.24
CA ASP A 82 22.32 -0.80 9.25
C ASP A 82 23.72 -0.83 9.89
N ILE A 83 23.95 -0.01 10.92
CA ILE A 83 25.21 -0.02 11.68
C ILE A 83 25.44 -1.39 12.33
N CYS A 84 24.42 -1.93 13.01
CA CYS A 84 24.52 -3.23 13.70
C CYS A 84 24.81 -4.36 12.70
N VAL A 85 24.06 -4.40 11.60
CA VAL A 85 24.17 -5.49 10.62
C VAL A 85 25.37 -5.36 9.69
N THR A 86 26.02 -4.20 9.61
CA THR A 86 27.26 -4.05 8.82
C THR A 86 28.33 -5.00 9.38
N CYS A 87 28.63 -4.93 10.68
CA CYS A 87 29.60 -5.83 11.29
C CYS A 87 29.09 -7.28 11.41
N HIS A 88 27.81 -7.48 11.75
CA HIS A 88 27.26 -8.82 11.95
C HIS A 88 27.07 -9.61 10.64
N LYS A 89 26.88 -8.93 9.49
CA LYS A 89 26.81 -9.59 8.17
C LYS A 89 28.16 -9.75 7.49
N GLU A 90 29.14 -8.89 7.79
CA GLU A 90 30.49 -8.91 7.18
C GLU A 90 31.42 -9.97 7.79
N GLY A 91 30.91 -11.19 8.00
CA GLY A 91 31.73 -12.35 8.39
C GLY A 91 32.20 -12.35 9.85
N GLY A 92 31.58 -11.56 10.72
CA GLY A 92 31.77 -11.65 12.17
C GLY A 92 31.09 -12.89 12.78
N ASP A 93 31.51 -13.28 13.98
CA ASP A 93 30.95 -14.43 14.72
C ASP A 93 29.57 -14.14 15.36
N ALA A 94 29.05 -12.92 15.17
CA ALA A 94 27.83 -12.46 15.82
C ALA A 94 26.57 -12.82 14.98
N PRO A 95 25.49 -13.29 15.62
CA PRO A 95 24.25 -13.63 14.93
C PRO A 95 23.60 -12.39 14.29
N SER A 96 23.03 -12.57 13.09
CA SER A 96 22.32 -11.52 12.35
C SER A 96 20.82 -11.81 12.18
N GLU A 97 20.32 -12.84 12.84
CA GLU A 97 18.91 -13.22 12.72
C GLU A 97 18.02 -12.21 13.43
N CYS A 98 16.87 -11.89 12.82
CA CYS A 98 15.97 -10.84 13.29
C CYS A 98 15.65 -11.00 14.78
N SER A 99 15.30 -12.22 15.21
CA SER A 99 14.90 -12.55 16.57
C SER A 99 16.02 -12.46 17.62
N THR A 100 17.28 -12.33 17.19
CA THR A 100 18.41 -12.07 18.10
C THR A 100 18.29 -10.68 18.72
N CYS A 101 17.88 -9.70 17.91
CA CYS A 101 17.76 -8.32 18.33
C CYS A 101 16.29 -7.97 18.60
N HIS A 102 15.37 -8.49 17.79
CA HIS A 102 13.96 -8.16 17.85
C HIS A 102 13.16 -9.17 18.66
N SER A 103 12.38 -8.71 19.63
CA SER A 103 11.50 -9.56 20.45
C SER A 103 10.17 -9.94 19.78
N GLU A 104 9.73 -9.15 18.80
CA GLU A 104 8.43 -9.23 18.14
C GLU A 104 8.55 -9.48 16.64
N VAL A 105 9.65 -9.04 16.01
CA VAL A 105 9.94 -9.28 14.58
C VAL A 105 10.65 -10.62 14.41
N ASP A 106 9.94 -11.55 13.78
CA ASP A 106 10.43 -12.90 13.48
C ASP A 106 9.97 -13.30 12.07
N ILE A 107 10.86 -13.92 11.29
CA ILE A 107 10.56 -14.40 9.94
C ILE A 107 9.43 -15.45 9.92
N ALA A 108 9.25 -16.20 11.01
CA ALA A 108 8.19 -17.17 11.18
C ALA A 108 6.84 -16.56 11.61
N LYS A 109 6.80 -15.26 11.95
CA LYS A 109 5.60 -14.57 12.44
C LYS A 109 5.16 -13.50 11.45
N ALA A 110 4.07 -13.76 10.76
CA ALA A 110 3.50 -12.82 9.80
C ALA A 110 3.08 -11.49 10.47
N PRO A 111 3.35 -10.34 9.84
CA PRO A 111 2.88 -9.04 10.33
C PRO A 111 1.35 -8.93 10.41
N ALA A 112 0.86 -7.96 11.17
CA ALA A 112 -0.58 -7.81 11.45
C ALA A 112 -1.47 -7.47 10.24
N ASP A 113 -0.86 -7.12 9.11
CA ASP A 113 -1.51 -6.83 7.82
C ASP A 113 -1.64 -8.08 6.91
N HIS A 114 -0.98 -9.20 7.25
CA HIS A 114 -1.09 -10.50 6.59
C HIS A 114 -2.41 -11.16 6.94
N THR A 115 -3.48 -10.53 6.50
CA THR A 115 -4.86 -10.95 6.70
C THR A 115 -5.39 -11.64 5.46
N ASN A 116 -6.50 -12.38 5.58
CA ASN A 116 -7.14 -13.11 4.48
C ASN A 116 -7.58 -12.24 3.27
N GLY A 117 -7.46 -10.91 3.33
CA GLY A 117 -7.74 -9.99 2.22
C GLY A 117 -6.52 -9.25 1.68
N TRP A 118 -5.33 -9.60 2.14
CA TRP A 118 -4.08 -8.91 1.84
C TRP A 118 -3.79 -8.83 0.33
N GLU A 119 -4.06 -9.91 -0.41
CA GLU A 119 -3.89 -10.00 -1.86
C GLU A 119 -4.55 -8.82 -2.61
N ARG A 120 -5.67 -8.31 -2.08
CA ARG A 120 -6.44 -7.24 -2.71
C ARG A 120 -5.94 -5.83 -2.40
N ILE A 121 -5.06 -5.68 -1.42
CA ILE A 121 -4.61 -4.38 -0.88
C ILE A 121 -3.09 -4.20 -0.90
N HIS A 122 -2.30 -5.27 -0.96
CA HIS A 122 -0.84 -5.20 -0.93
C HIS A 122 -0.25 -4.36 -2.05
N GLY A 123 -0.85 -4.40 -3.25
CA GLY A 123 -0.42 -3.58 -4.38
C GLY A 123 -0.42 -2.09 -4.06
N THR A 124 -1.37 -1.59 -3.25
CA THR A 124 -1.35 -0.17 -2.82
C THR A 124 -0.26 0.12 -1.81
N GLN A 125 0.05 -0.83 -0.92
CA GLN A 125 1.09 -0.68 0.09
C GLN A 125 2.48 -0.66 -0.56
N ALA A 126 2.70 -1.51 -1.57
CA ALA A 126 3.94 -1.59 -2.35
C ALA A 126 4.26 -0.29 -3.12
N LEU A 127 3.27 0.58 -3.37
CA LEU A 127 3.51 1.90 -3.98
C LEU A 127 4.20 2.89 -3.02
N PHE A 128 4.07 2.68 -1.71
CA PHE A 128 4.53 3.63 -0.70
C PHE A 128 5.65 3.06 0.19
N SER A 129 5.90 1.75 0.15
CA SER A 129 6.92 1.11 0.97
C SER A 129 7.47 -0.15 0.30
N ASN A 130 8.77 -0.39 0.49
CA ASN A 130 9.45 -1.66 0.15
C ASN A 130 9.75 -2.50 1.40
N SER A 131 9.05 -2.26 2.51
CA SER A 131 9.26 -2.97 3.79
C SER A 131 9.03 -4.48 3.70
N CYS A 132 8.31 -4.96 2.69
CA CYS A 132 8.17 -6.38 2.39
C CYS A 132 9.54 -7.05 2.23
N ASN A 133 10.50 -6.33 1.66
CA ASN A 133 11.83 -6.84 1.35
C ASN A 133 12.72 -7.04 2.59
N TRP A 134 12.23 -6.67 3.77
CA TRP A 134 12.91 -6.99 5.02
C TRP A 134 12.75 -8.46 5.40
N CYS A 135 11.66 -9.10 4.96
CA CYS A 135 11.36 -10.49 5.23
C CYS A 135 11.32 -11.34 3.96
N HIS A 136 10.89 -10.77 2.83
CA HIS A 136 10.72 -11.47 1.56
C HIS A 136 11.77 -11.04 0.54
N ASP A 137 12.04 -11.90 -0.42
CA ASP A 137 12.85 -11.55 -1.59
C ASP A 137 11.97 -11.08 -2.76
N GLU A 138 12.61 -10.52 -3.78
CA GLU A 138 11.92 -10.10 -5.00
C GLU A 138 11.22 -11.26 -5.71
N THR A 139 11.71 -12.50 -5.55
CA THR A 139 11.08 -13.69 -6.15
C THR A 139 9.71 -13.98 -5.56
N THR A 140 9.49 -13.67 -4.28
CA THR A 140 8.18 -13.76 -3.64
C THR A 140 7.13 -12.92 -4.38
N CYS A 141 7.52 -11.74 -4.84
CA CYS A 141 6.66 -10.87 -5.66
C CYS A 141 6.48 -11.46 -7.05
N SER A 142 7.58 -11.79 -7.74
CA SER A 142 7.53 -12.20 -9.14
C SER A 142 6.83 -13.54 -9.34
N ASP A 143 6.99 -14.51 -8.43
CA ASP A 143 6.43 -15.85 -8.59
C ASP A 143 4.90 -15.81 -8.59
N CYS A 144 4.32 -15.04 -7.67
CA CYS A 144 2.87 -14.84 -7.62
C CYS A 144 2.38 -13.97 -8.79
N HIS A 145 3.03 -12.83 -9.06
CA HIS A 145 2.61 -11.93 -10.14
C HIS A 145 2.84 -12.49 -11.55
N ALA A 146 3.67 -13.53 -11.69
CA ALA A 146 3.84 -14.27 -12.94
C ALA A 146 2.75 -15.32 -13.19
N THR A 147 2.03 -15.76 -12.15
CA THR A 147 0.97 -16.78 -12.29
C THR A 147 -0.43 -16.25 -12.04
N GLU A 148 -0.56 -15.14 -11.31
CA GLU A 148 -1.84 -14.57 -10.95
C GLU A 148 -2.34 -13.56 -11.97
N ARG A 149 -3.65 -13.60 -12.20
CA ARG A 149 -4.30 -12.65 -13.10
C ARG A 149 -4.45 -11.31 -12.40
N PRO A 150 -4.11 -10.18 -13.05
CA PRO A 150 -4.39 -8.87 -12.50
C PRO A 150 -5.89 -8.70 -12.20
N MET A 151 -6.24 -7.92 -11.18
CA MET A 151 -7.65 -7.63 -10.86
C MET A 151 -8.41 -7.00 -12.03
N SER A 152 -7.71 -6.33 -12.95
CA SER A 152 -8.27 -5.77 -14.17
C SER A 152 -8.73 -6.83 -15.16
N HIS A 153 -8.27 -8.08 -15.05
CA HIS A 153 -8.52 -9.19 -15.97
C HIS A 153 -9.96 -9.73 -15.89
N THR A 154 -10.93 -8.86 -16.16
CA THR A 154 -12.36 -9.14 -16.22
C THR A 154 -12.81 -9.34 -17.67
N PRO A 155 -13.91 -10.07 -17.93
CA PRO A 155 -14.44 -10.21 -19.29
C PRO A 155 -14.76 -8.87 -19.96
N THR A 156 -15.18 -7.86 -19.19
CA THR A 156 -15.48 -6.53 -19.70
C THR A 156 -14.22 -5.78 -20.12
N TRP A 157 -13.17 -5.83 -19.28
CA TRP A 157 -11.88 -5.25 -19.61
C TRP A 157 -11.25 -5.92 -20.84
N ALA A 158 -11.26 -7.25 -20.90
CA ALA A 158 -10.74 -7.99 -22.05
C ALA A 158 -11.46 -7.61 -23.36
N ARG A 159 -12.77 -7.32 -23.31
CA ARG A 159 -13.55 -6.91 -24.50
C ARG A 159 -13.34 -5.46 -24.93
N SER A 160 -13.00 -4.55 -24.01
CA SER A 160 -13.12 -3.11 -24.28
C SER A 160 -12.21 -2.17 -23.48
N GLY A 161 -11.63 -2.64 -22.37
CA GLY A 161 -10.70 -1.88 -21.54
C GLY A 161 -9.27 -1.98 -22.03
N HIS A 162 -8.78 -3.22 -22.25
CA HIS A 162 -7.34 -3.53 -22.40
C HIS A 162 -6.59 -2.70 -23.44
N GLY A 163 -7.27 -2.20 -24.48
CA GLY A 163 -6.65 -1.40 -25.51
C GLY A 163 -6.12 -0.03 -25.02
N ARG A 164 -6.64 0.50 -23.91
CA ARG A 164 -6.11 1.73 -23.27
C ARG A 164 -4.88 1.40 -22.43
N GLU A 165 -4.96 0.37 -21.60
CA GLU A 165 -3.82 -0.07 -20.80
C GLU A 165 -2.65 -0.51 -21.68
N ALA A 166 -2.90 -1.27 -22.75
CA ALA A 166 -1.87 -1.69 -23.70
C ALA A 166 -1.29 -0.56 -24.56
N ASP A 167 -1.94 0.62 -24.61
CA ASP A 167 -1.39 1.83 -25.20
C ASP A 167 -0.43 2.54 -24.25
N PHE A 168 -0.73 2.50 -22.94
CA PHE A 168 0.11 3.09 -21.90
C PHE A 168 1.33 2.22 -21.58
N ASP A 169 1.11 0.94 -21.28
CA ASP A 169 2.16 -0.03 -21.02
C ASP A 169 1.72 -1.40 -21.52
N ARG A 170 2.27 -1.80 -22.67
CA ARG A 170 2.06 -3.14 -23.22
C ARG A 170 2.89 -4.20 -22.49
N LYS A 171 4.06 -3.84 -21.96
CA LYS A 171 5.03 -4.81 -21.43
C LYS A 171 4.51 -5.52 -20.19
N GLN A 172 3.61 -4.88 -19.42
CA GLN A 172 2.93 -5.53 -18.30
C GLN A 172 2.17 -6.81 -18.71
N CYS A 173 1.73 -6.89 -19.98
CA CYS A 173 1.03 -8.06 -20.49
C CYS A 173 2.01 -9.20 -20.81
N ASP A 174 3.25 -8.86 -21.15
CA ASP A 174 4.28 -9.81 -21.59
C ASP A 174 4.73 -10.75 -20.45
N THR A 175 4.40 -10.41 -19.20
CA THR A 175 4.56 -11.27 -18.03
C THR A 175 3.86 -12.63 -18.22
N CYS A 176 2.66 -12.62 -18.82
CA CYS A 176 1.87 -13.84 -19.01
C CYS A 176 1.54 -14.13 -20.48
N HIS A 177 1.47 -13.11 -21.33
CA HIS A 177 1.04 -13.23 -22.72
C HIS A 177 2.19 -13.02 -23.70
N GLN A 178 2.27 -13.86 -24.72
CA GLN A 178 3.22 -13.70 -25.82
C GLN A 178 2.61 -12.90 -26.99
N ALA A 179 3.47 -12.36 -27.86
CA ALA A 179 3.06 -11.48 -28.95
C ALA A 179 2.07 -12.13 -29.96
N ASP A 180 2.14 -13.45 -30.11
CA ASP A 180 1.24 -14.23 -30.95
C ASP A 180 -0.18 -14.33 -30.35
N GLU A 181 -0.33 -14.34 -29.03
CA GLU A 181 -1.63 -14.33 -28.36
C GLU A 181 -2.40 -13.03 -28.61
N CYS A 182 -1.69 -11.89 -28.61
CA CYS A 182 -2.23 -10.59 -29.02
C CYS A 182 -2.76 -10.66 -30.45
N SER A 183 -1.91 -11.18 -31.35
CA SER A 183 -2.19 -11.28 -32.78
C SER A 183 -3.42 -12.15 -33.06
N ARG A 184 -3.57 -13.28 -32.34
CA ARG A 184 -4.70 -14.19 -32.49
C ARG A 184 -6.06 -13.49 -32.27
N CYS A 185 -6.15 -12.55 -31.34
CA CYS A 185 -7.39 -11.81 -31.10
C CYS A 185 -7.53 -10.60 -32.04
N HIS A 186 -6.45 -9.86 -32.29
CA HIS A 186 -6.45 -8.66 -33.14
C HIS A 186 -6.62 -8.96 -34.65
N GLN A 187 -6.57 -10.23 -35.04
CA GLN A 187 -6.92 -10.70 -36.39
C GLN A 187 -8.38 -11.15 -36.51
N VAL A 188 -9.13 -11.20 -35.41
CA VAL A 188 -10.54 -11.62 -35.42
C VAL A 188 -11.43 -10.40 -35.60
N LYS A 189 -12.46 -10.56 -36.44
CA LYS A 189 -13.52 -9.55 -36.63
C LYS A 189 -14.08 -9.13 -35.26
N PRO A 190 -13.97 -7.84 -34.86
CA PRO A 190 -14.36 -7.41 -33.53
C PRO A 190 -15.88 -7.40 -33.36
N PHE A 191 -16.35 -7.47 -32.11
CA PHE A 191 -17.79 -7.52 -31.78
C PHE A 191 -18.61 -6.38 -32.43
N SER A 192 -17.98 -5.22 -32.62
CA SER A 192 -18.61 -4.05 -33.27
C SER A 192 -19.17 -4.35 -34.66
N HIS A 193 -18.65 -5.34 -35.39
CA HIS A 193 -19.08 -5.69 -36.74
C HIS A 193 -20.26 -6.68 -36.82
N TYR A 194 -20.79 -7.14 -35.68
CA TYR A 194 -21.94 -8.06 -35.66
C TYR A 194 -23.28 -7.35 -35.42
N GLY A 195 -23.27 -6.05 -35.07
CA GLY A 195 -24.49 -5.27 -34.94
C GLY A 195 -25.06 -4.87 -36.30
N ALA A 196 -26.35 -5.15 -36.55
CA ALA A 196 -27.04 -4.78 -37.78
C ALA A 196 -26.96 -3.27 -38.10
N GLY A 197 -26.86 -2.44 -37.06
CA GLY A 197 -26.71 -0.98 -37.15
C GLY A 197 -25.28 -0.45 -37.38
N PHE A 198 -24.27 -1.33 -37.46
CA PHE A 198 -22.87 -0.88 -37.53
C PHE A 198 -22.60 -0.07 -38.79
N ARG A 199 -22.88 -0.62 -39.98
CA ARG A 199 -22.61 0.06 -41.25
C ARG A 199 -23.72 1.01 -41.68
N PHE A 200 -24.97 0.67 -41.40
CA PHE A 200 -26.15 1.41 -41.81
C PHE A 200 -26.99 1.66 -40.56
N ALA A 201 -27.40 2.90 -40.29
CA ALA A 201 -27.95 3.41 -39.02
C ALA A 201 -26.95 4.03 -38.01
N GLY A 202 -25.81 4.52 -38.48
CA GLY A 202 -24.94 5.42 -37.69
C GLY A 202 -24.08 4.75 -36.61
N GLY A 203 -24.21 3.44 -36.38
CA GLY A 203 -23.47 2.74 -35.32
C GLY A 203 -21.94 2.80 -35.47
N HIS A 204 -21.42 2.83 -36.70
CA HIS A 204 -20.00 3.05 -36.98
C HIS A 204 -19.55 4.47 -36.57
N ALA A 205 -20.32 5.50 -36.93
CA ALA A 205 -20.01 6.88 -36.57
C ALA A 205 -20.09 7.11 -35.04
N ASP A 206 -21.10 6.55 -34.38
CA ASP A 206 -21.25 6.59 -32.92
C ASP A 206 -20.07 5.93 -32.21
N LEU A 207 -19.58 4.81 -32.74
CA LEU A 207 -18.44 4.11 -32.18
C LEU A 207 -17.15 4.94 -32.30
N ILE A 208 -16.93 5.58 -33.45
CA ILE A 208 -15.80 6.50 -33.66
C ILE A 208 -15.87 7.66 -32.65
N ALA A 209 -17.05 8.28 -32.49
CA ALA A 209 -17.25 9.37 -31.54
C ALA A 209 -16.95 8.94 -30.10
N LYS A 210 -17.51 7.79 -29.67
CA LYS A 210 -17.28 7.23 -28.31
C LYS A 210 -15.84 6.82 -28.04
N ARG A 211 -15.10 6.43 -29.09
CA ARG A 211 -13.69 5.99 -28.98
C ARG A 211 -12.68 7.10 -29.28
N GLY A 212 -13.14 8.31 -29.61
CA GLY A 212 -12.26 9.44 -29.89
C GLY A 212 -11.47 9.31 -31.21
N GLY A 213 -12.01 8.59 -32.20
CA GLY A 213 -11.41 8.49 -33.53
C GLY A 213 -11.31 7.07 -34.10
N THR A 214 -10.48 6.92 -35.14
CA THR A 214 -10.37 5.69 -35.95
C THR A 214 -9.19 4.80 -35.58
N ARG A 215 -8.41 5.13 -34.54
CA ARG A 215 -7.21 4.37 -34.12
C ARG A 215 -7.51 2.87 -33.94
N SER A 216 -8.60 2.54 -33.26
CA SER A 216 -9.00 1.13 -33.05
C SER A 216 -9.42 0.40 -34.33
N CYS A 217 -9.86 1.13 -35.37
CA CYS A 217 -10.23 0.57 -36.66
C CYS A 217 -8.98 0.26 -37.51
N ARG A 218 -7.95 1.10 -37.38
CA ARG A 218 -6.67 0.95 -38.09
C ARG A 218 -5.82 -0.23 -37.63
N VAL A 219 -6.26 -0.95 -36.62
CA VAL A 219 -5.69 -2.24 -36.22
C VAL A 219 -5.85 -3.28 -37.34
N CYS A 220 -6.99 -3.25 -38.06
CA CYS A 220 -7.31 -4.22 -39.11
C CYS A 220 -7.58 -3.57 -40.47
N HIS A 221 -7.77 -2.25 -40.51
CA HIS A 221 -8.16 -1.53 -41.73
C HIS A 221 -7.14 -0.48 -42.10
N GLU A 222 -6.73 -0.48 -43.36
CA GLU A 222 -5.89 0.58 -43.91
C GLU A 222 -6.66 1.92 -44.03
N PRO A 223 -5.98 3.08 -43.99
CA PRO A 223 -6.62 4.39 -44.05
C PRO A 223 -7.48 4.62 -45.31
N ASP A 224 -7.13 4.02 -46.43
CA ASP A 224 -7.83 4.10 -47.72
C ASP A 224 -9.21 3.42 -47.70
N LEU A 225 -9.44 2.45 -46.81
CA LEU A 225 -10.78 1.87 -46.63
C LEU A 225 -11.80 2.94 -46.23
N CYS A 226 -11.36 3.97 -45.49
CA CYS A 226 -12.23 5.06 -45.05
C CYS A 226 -12.73 5.89 -46.25
N SER A 227 -11.85 6.17 -47.21
CA SER A 227 -12.19 6.99 -48.38
C SER A 227 -13.16 6.28 -49.32
N THR A 228 -13.24 4.95 -49.29
CA THR A 228 -14.22 4.18 -50.09
C THR A 228 -15.68 4.62 -49.84
N CYS A 229 -15.99 5.17 -48.66
CA CYS A 229 -17.32 5.68 -48.34
C CYS A 229 -17.34 7.14 -47.86
N HIS A 230 -16.21 7.67 -47.39
CA HIS A 230 -16.06 9.06 -46.92
C HIS A 230 -15.26 9.93 -47.91
N SER A 231 -15.36 9.64 -49.21
CA SER A 231 -14.90 10.58 -50.25
C SER A 231 -15.85 11.77 -50.31
N ASN A 232 -15.31 12.98 -50.30
CA ASN A 232 -16.07 14.18 -50.66
C ASN A 232 -16.51 14.11 -52.12
#